data_AF-A0A930RJT7-F1
#
_entry.id   AF-A0A930RJT7-F1
#
_cell.length_a   1.000
_cell.length_b   1.000
_cell.length_c   1.000
_cell.angle_alpha   90.00
_cell.angle_beta   90.00
_cell.angle_gamma   90.00
#
_symmetry.space_group_name_H-M   'P 1'
#
loop_
_entity.id
_entity.type
_entity.pdbx_description
1 polymer ?
#
loop_
_entity_poly.entity_id
_entity_poly.type
_entity_poly.pdbx_seq_one_letter_code
_entity_poly.pdbx_strand_id
1 'polypeptide(L)'
;MEVGEMKRKFKIERDMVDQLDEYSYEEKVKYAAILKILQEDGLTEEMIQKWGRWYKGKHGLLITLSKNVKEEMDDGDVPNFKTLQAFIRISDV
;
A
#
# COMPACT_ATOMS: atom_id res chain seq x y z
N MET A 1 -8.52 0.72 -32.41
CA MET A 1 -8.46 -0.38 -31.41
C MET A 1 -9.08 0.20 -30.15
N GLU A 2 -10.33 -0.15 -29.85
CA GLU A 2 -10.90 0.17 -28.55
C GLU A 2 -10.15 -0.65 -27.51
N VAL A 3 -9.21 0.00 -26.82
CA VAL A 3 -8.59 -0.56 -25.62
C VAL A 3 -9.68 -0.49 -24.55
N GLY A 4 -10.59 -1.47 -24.58
CA GLY A 4 -11.50 -1.68 -23.47
C GLY A 4 -10.64 -1.87 -22.23
N GLU A 5 -10.71 -0.91 -21.30
CA GLU A 5 -9.93 -0.88 -20.07
C GLU A 5 -10.03 -2.25 -19.39
N MET A 6 -8.96 -3.04 -19.51
CA MET A 6 -8.92 -4.38 -18.95
C MET A 6 -8.65 -4.22 -17.46
N LYS A 7 -9.66 -3.80 -16.70
CA LYS A 7 -9.63 -3.67 -15.25
C LYS A 7 -9.21 -5.02 -14.67
N ARG A 8 -7.95 -5.12 -14.26
CA ARG A 8 -7.41 -6.32 -13.61
C ARG A 8 -8.13 -6.44 -12.28
N LYS A 9 -9.03 -7.43 -12.16
CA LYS A 9 -9.74 -7.70 -10.90
C LYS A 9 -8.70 -7.99 -9.82
N PHE A 10 -8.60 -7.10 -8.85
CA PHE A 10 -7.69 -7.28 -7.72
C PHE A 10 -8.43 -8.02 -6.62
N LYS A 11 -7.91 -9.17 -6.20
CA LYS A 11 -8.46 -9.93 -5.08
C LYS A 11 -7.67 -9.59 -3.83
N ILE A 12 -8.35 -9.02 -2.84
CA ILE A 12 -7.77 -8.83 -1.51
C ILE A 12 -7.62 -10.21 -0.87
N GLU A 13 -6.39 -10.52 -0.45
CA GLU A 13 -6.08 -11.73 0.31
C GLU A 13 -6.23 -11.47 1.81
N ARG A 14 -6.49 -12.52 2.60
CA ARG A 14 -6.71 -12.37 4.05
C ARG A 14 -5.51 -11.76 4.75
N ASP A 15 -4.30 -12.10 4.32
CA ASP A 15 -3.04 -11.54 4.81
C ASP A 15 -3.00 -10.00 4.71
N MET A 16 -3.54 -9.42 3.63
CA MET A 16 -3.62 -7.96 3.50
C MET A 16 -4.59 -7.37 4.53
N VAL A 17 -5.64 -8.08 4.90
CA VAL A 17 -6.58 -7.62 5.94
C VAL A 17 -5.95 -7.80 7.32
N ASP A 18 -5.25 -8.90 7.58
CA ASP A 18 -4.53 -9.12 8.83
C ASP A 18 -3.46 -8.03 9.07
N GLN A 19 -2.79 -7.53 8.03
CA GLN A 19 -1.86 -6.39 8.14
C GLN A 19 -2.52 -5.09 8.62
N LEU A 20 -3.85 -4.93 8.49
CA LEU A 20 -4.52 -3.78 9.09
C LEU A 20 -4.37 -3.80 10.61
N ASP A 21 -4.29 -4.95 11.27
CA ASP A 21 -4.23 -4.98 12.72
C ASP A 21 -2.95 -4.38 13.31
N GLU A 22 -1.87 -4.37 12.54
CA GLU A 22 -0.56 -3.84 12.92
C GLU A 22 -0.45 -2.30 12.79
N TYR A 23 -1.43 -1.65 12.18
CA TYR A 23 -1.39 -0.22 11.89
C TYR A 23 -2.16 0.62 12.91
N SER A 24 -1.77 1.89 13.09
CA SER A 24 -2.56 2.86 13.85
C SER A 24 -3.89 3.13 13.15
N TYR A 25 -4.90 3.63 13.84
CA TYR A 25 -6.23 3.87 13.24
C TYR A 25 -6.16 4.71 11.94
N GLU A 26 -5.37 5.78 11.92
CA GLU A 26 -5.20 6.62 10.72
C GLU A 26 -4.58 5.86 9.54
N GLU A 27 -3.64 4.96 9.84
CA GLU A 27 -2.95 4.11 8.86
C GLU A 27 -3.89 3.00 8.36
N LYS A 28 -4.68 2.40 9.26
CA LYS A 28 -5.74 1.44 8.94
C LYS A 28 -6.74 2.04 7.96
N VAL A 29 -7.23 3.25 8.24
CA VAL A 29 -8.21 3.93 7.39
C VAL A 29 -7.66 4.19 5.99
N LYS A 30 -6.42 4.69 5.88
CA LYS A 30 -5.77 4.90 4.57
C LYS A 30 -5.56 3.60 3.81
N TYR A 31 -5.05 2.57 4.48
CA TYR A 31 -4.78 1.30 3.83
C TYR A 31 -6.07 0.61 3.39
N ALA A 32 -7.10 0.58 4.24
CA ALA A 32 -8.42 0.05 3.91
C ALA A 32 -9.09 0.80 2.75
N ALA A 33 -8.97 2.13 2.70
CA ALA A 33 -9.49 2.91 1.58
C ALA A 33 -8.83 2.51 0.25
N ILE A 34 -7.51 2.29 0.25
CA ILE A 34 -6.79 1.87 -0.96
C ILE A 34 -7.16 0.43 -1.35
N LEU A 35 -7.27 -0.48 -0.38
CA LEU A 35 -7.76 -1.84 -0.64
C LEU A 35 -9.16 -1.83 -1.25
N LYS A 36 -10.06 -0.98 -0.75
CA LYS A 36 -11.41 -0.84 -1.28
C LYS A 36 -11.41 -0.32 -2.72
N ILE A 37 -10.59 0.69 -3.02
CA ILE A 37 -10.40 1.17 -4.41
C ILE A 37 -9.87 0.05 -5.31
N LEU A 38 -8.87 -0.72 -4.85
CA LEU A 38 -8.37 -1.87 -5.61
C LEU A 38 -9.45 -2.92 -5.86
N GLN A 39 -10.34 -3.15 -4.90
CA GLN A 39 -11.42 -4.13 -5.03
C GLN A 39 -12.52 -3.66 -5.99
N GLU A 40 -12.89 -2.38 -5.97
CA GLU A 40 -13.98 -1.81 -6.79
C GLU A 40 -13.52 -1.47 -8.21
N ASP A 41 -12.39 -0.77 -8.35
CA ASP A 41 -11.86 -0.31 -9.63
C ASP A 41 -10.86 -1.26 -10.27
N GLY A 42 -10.39 -2.26 -9.52
CA GLY A 42 -9.28 -3.09 -9.96
C GLY A 42 -7.96 -2.33 -9.95
N LEU A 43 -6.92 -2.98 -10.47
CA LEU A 43 -5.63 -2.32 -10.63
C LEU A 43 -5.63 -1.45 -11.89
N THR A 44 -5.69 -0.13 -11.72
CA THR A 44 -5.66 0.84 -12.83
C THR A 44 -4.23 1.27 -13.18
N GLU A 45 -4.03 1.77 -14.40
CA GLU A 45 -2.73 2.29 -14.84
C GLU A 45 -2.27 3.47 -13.98
N GLU A 46 -3.18 4.35 -13.55
CA GLU A 46 -2.86 5.48 -12.67
C GLU A 46 -2.30 5.03 -11.33
N MET A 47 -2.84 3.94 -10.75
CA MET A 47 -2.33 3.37 -9.50
C MET A 47 -0.94 2.77 -9.69
N ILE A 48 -0.69 2.11 -10.83
CA ILE A 48 0.64 1.58 -11.17
C ILE A 48 1.62 2.72 -11.42
N GLN A 49 1.23 3.80 -12.08
CA GLN A 49 2.12 4.96 -12.27
C GLN A 49 2.46 5.66 -10.95
N LYS A 50 1.49 5.76 -10.04
CA LYS A 50 1.66 6.45 -8.76
C LYS A 50 2.40 5.63 -7.71
N TRP A 51 2.11 4.33 -7.62
CA TRP A 51 2.60 3.45 -6.56
C TRP A 51 3.36 2.22 -7.06
N GLY A 52 3.31 1.91 -8.35
CA GLY A 52 4.00 0.78 -8.95
C GLY A 52 5.49 0.83 -8.69
N ARG A 53 5.99 -0.21 -8.02
CA ARG A 53 7.39 -0.37 -7.67
C ARG A 53 7.81 -1.82 -7.85
N TRP A 54 9.03 -1.97 -8.35
CA TRP A 54 9.77 -3.22 -8.28
C TRP A 54 10.53 -3.25 -6.96
N TYR A 55 10.20 -4.21 -6.10
CA TYR A 55 10.87 -4.41 -4.82
C TYR A 55 11.27 -5.88 -4.67
N LYS A 56 12.57 -6.14 -4.49
CA LYS A 56 13.15 -7.49 -4.31
C LYS A 56 12.65 -8.51 -5.36
N GLY A 57 12.63 -8.12 -6.64
CA GLY A 57 12.19 -8.97 -7.75
C GLY A 57 10.67 -9.21 -7.83
N LYS A 58 9.87 -8.54 -6.99
CA LYS A 58 8.40 -8.57 -7.03
C LYS A 58 7.88 -7.22 -7.51
N HIS A 59 6.91 -7.25 -8.42
CA HIS A 59 6.16 -6.07 -8.82
C HIS A 59 4.96 -5.88 -7.89
N GLY A 60 4.75 -4.66 -7.42
CA GLY A 60 3.68 -4.35 -6.47
C GLY A 60 3.44 -2.85 -6.35
N LEU A 61 2.50 -2.49 -5.49
CA LEU A 61 2.22 -1.12 -5.12
C LEU A 61 2.89 -0.82 -3.78
N LEU A 62 3.77 0.19 -3.75
CA LEU A 62 4.37 0.70 -2.54
C LEU A 62 3.63 1.98 -2.10
N ILE A 63 2.84 1.85 -1.06
CA ILE A 63 1.95 2.91 -0.56
C ILE A 63 2.55 3.48 0.71
N THR A 64 2.61 4.81 0.82
CA THR A 64 3.03 5.48 2.06
C THR A 64 1.80 5.73 2.93
N LEU A 65 1.76 5.10 4.11
CA LEU A 65 0.65 5.24 5.07
C LEU A 65 0.85 6.44 5.98
N SER A 66 2.06 6.61 6.49
CA SER A 66 2.46 7.71 7.37
C SER A 66 3.86 8.21 7.03
N LYS A 67 4.06 9.52 7.13
CA LYS A 67 5.37 10.15 6.85
C LYS A 67 6.19 10.48 8.09
N ASN A 68 5.63 10.29 9.29
CA ASN A 68 6.26 10.72 10.55
C ASN A 68 5.92 9.75 11.69
N VAL A 69 6.31 8.47 11.58
CA VAL A 69 6.27 7.59 12.75
C VAL A 69 7.42 8.00 13.65
N LYS A 70 7.07 8.57 14.81
CA LYS A 70 8.01 8.97 15.85
C LYS A 70 8.42 7.71 16.60
N GLU A 71 9.66 7.26 16.47
CA GLU A 71 10.21 6.29 17.44
C GLU A 71 10.37 7.03 18.78
N GLU A 72 9.85 6.45 19.86
CA GLU A 72 10.16 6.90 21.21
C GLU A 72 11.67 6.78 21.42
N MET A 73 12.29 7.86 21.88
CA MET A 73 13.73 7.92 22.10
C MET A 73 14.07 7.73 23.57
N ASP A 74 15.08 6.92 23.81
CA ASP A 74 15.89 6.96 25.03
C ASP A 74 16.52 8.36 25.16
N ASP A 75 16.61 8.86 26.39
CA ASP A 75 16.86 10.26 26.74
C ASP A 75 18.15 10.82 26.08
N GLY A 76 18.01 11.62 25.01
CA GLY A 76 19.11 12.44 24.48
C GLY A 76 19.30 12.53 22.95
N ASP A 77 18.61 11.73 22.13
CA ASP A 77 18.85 11.69 20.68
C ASP A 77 17.85 12.51 19.82
N VAL A 78 18.24 12.86 18.58
CA VAL A 78 17.45 13.72 17.67
C VAL A 78 16.35 12.89 16.99
N PRO A 79 15.05 13.26 17.03
CA PRO A 79 13.95 12.42 16.55
C PRO A 79 14.16 11.92 15.13
N ASN A 80 14.23 10.58 15.00
CA ASN A 80 14.38 9.90 13.73
C ASN A 80 12.97 9.58 13.22
N PHE A 81 12.57 10.25 12.15
CA PHE A 81 11.25 10.08 11.56
C PHE A 81 11.31 8.97 10.52
N LYS A 82 10.60 7.86 10.77
CA LYS A 82 10.43 6.82 9.76
C LYS A 82 9.14 7.01 8.99
N THR A 83 9.19 6.69 7.70
CA THR A 83 8.00 6.58 6.85
C THR A 83 7.46 5.14 6.94
N LEU A 84 6.18 5.01 7.27
CA LEU A 84 5.51 3.72 7.23
C LEU A 84 4.99 3.47 5.81
N GLN A 85 5.41 2.36 5.22
CA GLN A 85 5.03 1.98 3.87
C GLN A 85 4.45 0.57 3.87
N ALA A 86 3.35 0.39 3.12
CA ALA A 86 2.78 -0.91 2.85
C ALA A 86 3.12 -1.35 1.42
N PHE A 87 3.49 -2.61 1.25
CA PHE A 87 3.75 -3.21 -0.05
C PHE A 87 2.64 -4.20 -0.41
N ILE A 88 1.82 -3.84 -1.40
CA ILE A 88 0.77 -4.72 -1.93
C ILE A 88 1.31 -5.42 -3.15
N ARG A 89 1.44 -6.74 -3.10
CA ARG A 89 1.89 -7.52 -4.25
C ARG A 89 0.82 -7.51 -5.34
N ILE A 90 1.23 -7.26 -6.57
CA ILE A 90 0.41 -7.49 -7.75
C ILE A 90 0.83 -8.85 -8.30
N SER A 91 -0.05 -9.84 -8.24
CA SER A 91 0.17 -11.10 -8.96
C SER A 91 -0.15 -10.85 -10.43
N ASP A 92 0.83 -11.07 -11.31
CA ASP A 92 0.58 -11.19 -12.74
C ASP A 92 -0.21 -12.49 -12.93
N VAL A 93 -1.48 -12.35 -13.30
CA VAL A 93 -2.38 -13.48 -13.63
C VAL A 93 -2.22 -13.77 -15.12
#